data_AF-A0A7V5S5R2-F1
#
_entry.id   AF-A0A7V5S5R2-F1
#
_cell.length_a   1.000
_cell.length_b   1.000
_cell.length_c   1.000
_cell.angle_alpha   90.00
_cell.angle_beta   90.00
_cell.angle_gamma   90.00
#
_symmetry.space_group_name_H-M   'P 1'
#
loop_
_entity.id
_entity.type
_entity.pdbx_description
1 polymer ?
#
loop_
_entity_poly.entity_id
_entity_poly.type
_entity_poly.pdbx_seq_one_letter_code
_entity_poly.pdbx_strand_id
1 'polypeptide(L)'
;RAIVIDEDLKRIYYANAYLVPDPSIESDETGTRHLTAEKVAKQLNVATIAISAERMGRVTIYYGPIKYVLQDIAVLSARVNQALRILEQYRVTYNELSHELMALELEGRVLPYHVANILQNIVQILDTEEEIQRLFVELGEERKLTELLLEWLMVGVKEQAELIVRDFQVNRKSPKTIIEEIRRLPPEDLLSTEKILEILGYESSEEMLDRVLPSRGYRVLSQIPRLPMAVIEDLVNAFGTLRAILRATEKDLMEVKGIAEVRARAIRAGLRRLKSTFGIGR
;
A
#
# COMPACT_ATOMS: atom_id res chain seq x y z
N ARG A 1 1.38 -22.70 39.87
CA ARG A 1 -0.07 -22.99 39.88
C ARG A 1 -0.65 -22.45 38.59
N ALA A 2 -1.44 -23.25 37.89
CA ALA A 2 -1.94 -22.97 36.55
C ALA A 2 -3.45 -23.21 36.49
N ILE A 3 -4.06 -22.68 35.43
CA ILE A 3 -5.43 -22.99 35.03
C ILE A 3 -5.31 -23.71 33.68
N VAL A 4 -6.08 -24.78 33.51
CA VAL A 4 -6.18 -25.51 32.25
C VAL A 4 -7.58 -25.30 31.71
N ILE A 5 -7.65 -24.81 30.48
CA ILE A 5 -8.88 -24.50 29.77
C ILE A 5 -8.91 -25.28 28.46
N ASP A 6 -10.09 -25.43 27.87
CA ASP A 6 -10.21 -25.96 26.51
C ASP A 6 -9.72 -24.95 25.46
N GLU A 7 -9.42 -25.45 24.26
CA GLU A 7 -8.86 -24.64 23.16
C GLU A 7 -9.81 -23.54 22.70
N ASP A 8 -11.12 -23.78 22.81
CA ASP A 8 -12.19 -22.83 22.48
C ASP A 8 -12.42 -21.76 23.57
N LEU A 9 -11.70 -21.83 24.70
CA LEU A 9 -11.83 -20.92 25.86
C LEU A 9 -13.23 -20.90 26.50
N LYS A 10 -13.99 -21.99 26.43
CA LYS A 10 -15.37 -22.12 26.94
C LYS A 10 -15.48 -22.86 28.26
N ARG A 11 -14.49 -23.68 28.62
CA ARG A 11 -14.51 -24.56 29.80
C ARG A 11 -13.18 -24.53 30.53
N ILE A 12 -13.26 -24.44 31.86
CA ILE A 12 -12.11 -24.63 32.75
C ILE A 12 -12.09 -26.09 33.19
N TYR A 13 -11.07 -26.85 32.78
CA TYR A 13 -10.88 -28.24 33.21
C TYR A 13 -10.27 -28.33 34.59
N TYR A 14 -9.24 -27.52 34.84
CA TYR A 14 -8.51 -27.53 36.11
C TYR A 14 -8.21 -26.11 36.56
N ALA A 15 -8.35 -25.87 37.86
CA ALA A 15 -7.84 -24.69 38.53
C ALA A 15 -6.79 -25.12 39.56
N ASN A 16 -5.81 -24.25 39.85
CA ASN A 16 -4.73 -24.50 40.81
C ASN A 16 -3.84 -25.72 40.45
N ALA A 17 -3.73 -26.06 39.16
CA ALA A 17 -2.92 -27.18 38.69
C ALA A 17 -1.41 -26.93 38.87
N TYR A 18 -0.64 -28.00 39.03
CA TYR A 18 0.82 -27.95 39.00
C TYR A 18 1.30 -28.66 37.73
N LEU A 19 1.86 -27.91 36.79
CA LEU A 19 2.35 -28.44 35.51
C LEU A 19 3.78 -28.94 35.70
N VAL A 20 4.05 -30.17 35.24
CA VAL A 20 5.36 -30.83 35.36
C VAL A 20 5.80 -31.27 33.96
N PRO A 21 6.37 -30.36 33.14
CA PRO A 21 6.90 -30.72 31.85
C PRO A 21 8.22 -31.51 31.99
N ASP A 22 8.64 -32.17 30.91
CA ASP A 22 9.89 -32.90 30.84
C ASP A 22 11.09 -31.96 31.13
N PRO A 23 11.90 -32.23 32.16
CA PRO A 23 13.04 -31.40 32.50
C PRO A 23 14.11 -31.33 31.40
N SER A 24 14.20 -32.31 30.50
CA SER A 24 15.22 -32.32 29.43
C SER A 24 14.93 -31.35 28.29
N ILE A 25 13.71 -30.78 28.21
CA ILE A 25 13.37 -29.78 27.20
C ILE A 25 14.12 -28.48 27.49
N GLU A 26 14.81 -27.96 26.48
CA GLU A 26 15.56 -26.71 26.58
C GLU A 26 14.64 -25.48 26.65
N SER A 27 15.03 -24.50 27.45
CA SER A 27 14.31 -23.26 27.68
C SER A 27 15.30 -22.16 28.05
N ASP A 28 15.13 -21.01 27.40
CA ASP A 28 15.94 -19.80 27.65
C ASP A 28 15.24 -18.84 28.64
N GLU A 29 14.08 -19.25 29.17
CA GLU A 29 13.28 -18.41 30.05
C GLU A 29 13.86 -18.32 31.45
N THR A 30 13.69 -17.14 32.04
CA THR A 30 14.03 -16.89 33.44
C THR A 30 12.77 -16.93 34.29
N GLY A 31 12.86 -17.58 35.45
CA GLY A 31 11.75 -17.73 36.38
C GLY A 31 10.87 -18.96 36.09
N THR A 32 10.45 -19.62 37.16
CA THR A 32 9.78 -20.93 37.11
C THR A 32 8.48 -20.92 36.30
N ARG A 33 7.75 -19.81 36.26
CA ARG A 33 6.48 -19.67 35.52
C ARG A 33 6.69 -19.69 34.00
N HIS A 34 7.60 -18.86 33.48
CA HIS A 34 7.87 -18.76 32.05
C HIS A 34 8.56 -20.03 31.53
N LEU A 35 9.51 -20.56 32.31
CA LEU A 35 10.18 -21.82 31.99
C LEU A 35 9.18 -23.00 31.91
N THR A 36 8.24 -23.08 32.85
CA THR A 36 7.20 -24.12 32.80
C THR A 36 6.28 -23.94 31.60
N ALA A 37 5.86 -22.71 31.30
CA ALA A 37 4.96 -22.42 30.18
C ALA A 37 5.61 -22.77 28.83
N GLU A 38 6.85 -22.34 28.59
CA GLU A 38 7.59 -22.63 27.36
C GLU A 38 7.79 -24.14 27.18
N LYS A 39 8.23 -24.85 28.22
CA LYS A 39 8.43 -26.31 28.13
C LYS A 39 7.14 -27.07 27.87
N VAL A 40 6.03 -26.68 28.52
CA VAL A 40 4.71 -27.29 28.27
C VAL A 40 4.27 -27.03 26.82
N ALA A 41 4.44 -25.80 26.32
CA ALA A 41 4.10 -25.45 24.94
C ALA A 41 4.92 -26.26 23.92
N LYS A 42 6.22 -26.43 24.15
CA LYS A 42 7.10 -27.28 23.31
C LYS A 42 6.72 -28.75 23.39
N GLN A 43 6.46 -29.28 24.59
CA GLN A 43 6.19 -30.70 24.82
C GLN A 43 4.86 -31.15 24.23
N LEU A 44 3.81 -30.35 24.42
CA LEU A 44 2.44 -30.72 24.06
C LEU A 44 1.97 -30.06 22.76
N ASN A 45 2.74 -29.13 22.21
CA ASN A 45 2.38 -28.32 21.04
C ASN A 45 1.02 -27.62 21.21
N VAL A 46 0.80 -27.06 22.40
CA VAL A 46 -0.41 -26.29 22.77
C VAL A 46 -0.04 -24.87 23.16
N ALA A 47 -1.01 -23.95 23.10
CA ALA A 47 -0.81 -22.59 23.56
C ALA A 47 -0.72 -22.55 25.10
N THR A 48 0.32 -21.92 25.63
CA THR A 48 0.44 -21.61 27.06
C THR A 48 0.63 -20.13 27.28
N ILE A 49 -0.02 -19.60 28.33
CA ILE A 49 0.00 -18.18 28.65
C ILE A 49 0.65 -17.99 30.02
N ALA A 50 1.74 -17.22 30.06
CA ALA A 50 2.40 -16.81 31.27
C ALA A 50 2.19 -15.32 31.51
N ILE A 51 1.63 -14.97 32.67
CA ILE A 51 1.46 -13.58 33.10
C ILE A 51 2.50 -13.30 34.18
N SER A 52 3.37 -12.30 33.98
CA SER A 52 4.40 -11.93 34.96
C SER A 52 3.87 -10.90 35.95
N ALA A 53 3.85 -11.23 37.24
CA ALA A 53 3.44 -10.29 38.29
C ALA A 53 4.48 -9.17 38.52
N GLU A 54 5.77 -9.48 38.36
CA GLU A 54 6.89 -8.57 38.65
C GLU A 54 7.14 -7.56 37.52
N ARG A 55 6.64 -7.83 36.31
CA ARG A 55 6.79 -6.96 35.14
C ARG A 55 5.44 -6.36 34.72
N MET A 56 4.74 -5.74 35.65
CA MET A 56 3.48 -5.01 35.41
C MET A 56 2.41 -5.82 34.66
N GLY A 57 2.31 -7.14 34.90
CA GLY A 57 1.26 -7.95 34.29
C GLY A 57 1.52 -8.33 32.82
N ARG A 58 2.76 -8.22 32.30
CA ARG A 58 3.09 -8.63 30.94
C ARG A 58 2.63 -10.06 30.65
N VAL A 59 1.88 -10.21 29.55
CA VAL A 59 1.35 -11.47 29.07
C VAL A 59 2.28 -12.01 27.98
N THR A 60 2.76 -13.24 28.15
CA THR A 60 3.57 -13.95 27.16
C THR A 60 2.86 -15.22 26.74
N ILE A 61 2.75 -15.41 25.44
CA ILE A 61 2.13 -16.57 24.80
C ILE A 61 3.25 -17.43 24.22
N TYR A 62 3.20 -18.73 24.50
CA TYR A 62 4.07 -19.72 23.91
C TYR A 62 3.24 -20.71 23.10
N TYR A 63 3.74 -21.09 21.92
CA TYR A 63 3.14 -22.13 21.09
C TYR A 63 4.24 -22.88 20.32
N GLY A 64 4.47 -24.14 20.67
CA GLY A 64 5.63 -24.88 20.17
C GLY A 64 6.93 -24.11 20.48
N PRO A 65 7.77 -23.81 19.47
CA PRO A 65 9.00 -23.02 19.66
C PRO A 65 8.77 -21.50 19.64
N ILE A 66 7.54 -21.03 19.38
CA ILE A 66 7.25 -19.60 19.22
C ILE A 66 6.97 -18.97 20.58
N LYS A 67 7.60 -17.83 20.83
CA LYS A 67 7.34 -16.94 21.97
C LYS A 67 6.83 -15.60 21.44
N TYR A 68 5.71 -15.14 21.98
CA TYR A 68 5.14 -13.83 21.66
C TYR A 68 4.78 -13.07 22.93
N VAL A 69 5.29 -11.85 23.08
CA VAL A 69 5.01 -11.00 24.25
C VAL A 69 4.00 -9.95 23.83
N LEU A 70 2.81 -9.99 24.44
CA LEU A 70 1.79 -8.98 24.19
C LEU A 70 2.25 -7.61 24.68
N GLN A 71 2.03 -6.62 23.82
CA GLN A 71 2.27 -5.21 24.10
C GLN A 71 1.07 -4.61 24.84
N ASP A 72 1.35 -3.56 25.59
CA ASP A 72 0.31 -2.78 26.24
C ASP A 72 -0.54 -2.05 25.19
N ILE A 73 -1.86 -2.03 25.39
CA ILE A 73 -2.82 -1.43 24.45
C ILE A 73 -2.50 0.05 24.22
N ALA A 74 -2.08 0.80 25.24
CA ALA A 74 -1.74 2.21 25.09
C ALA A 74 -0.46 2.39 24.24
N VAL A 75 0.50 1.48 24.35
CA VAL A 75 1.73 1.48 23.52
C VAL A 75 1.39 1.16 22.06
N LEU A 76 0.58 0.14 21.81
CA LEU A 76 0.11 -0.20 20.45
C LEU A 76 -0.70 0.94 19.84
N SER A 77 -1.62 1.52 20.61
CA SER A 77 -2.45 2.65 20.16
C SER A 77 -1.61 3.88 19.83
N ALA A 78 -0.59 4.18 20.63
CA ALA A 78 0.34 5.28 20.35
C ALA A 78 1.12 5.03 19.05
N ARG A 79 1.59 3.80 18.81
CA ARG A 79 2.28 3.41 17.56
C ARG A 79 1.37 3.52 16.33
N VAL A 80 0.13 3.02 16.43
CA VAL A 80 -0.87 3.16 15.36
C VAL A 80 -1.13 4.62 15.05
N ASN A 81 -1.33 5.47 16.07
CA ASN A 81 -1.55 6.89 15.87
C ASN A 81 -0.35 7.61 15.24
N GLN A 82 0.87 7.20 15.58
CA GLN A 82 2.09 7.71 14.95
C GLN A 82 2.15 7.31 13.47
N ALA A 83 1.93 6.04 13.16
CA ALA A 83 1.94 5.54 11.79
C ALA A 83 0.84 6.19 10.93
N LEU A 84 -0.36 6.40 11.48
CA LEU A 84 -1.45 7.13 10.80
C LEU A 84 -1.07 8.58 10.49
N ARG A 85 -0.41 9.29 11.41
CA ARG A 85 0.08 10.65 11.14
C ARG A 85 1.13 10.69 10.03
N ILE A 86 2.00 9.69 9.97
CA ILE A 86 2.97 9.55 8.88
C ILE A 86 2.23 9.31 7.55
N LEU A 87 1.24 8.42 7.55
CA LEU A 87 0.40 8.14 6.38
C LEU A 87 -0.37 9.38 5.90
N GLU A 88 -0.91 10.17 6.83
CA GLU A 88 -1.56 11.47 6.52
C GLU A 88 -0.59 12.41 5.82
N GLN A 89 0.63 12.54 6.32
CA GLN A 89 1.66 13.38 5.70
C GLN A 89 2.02 12.87 4.30
N TYR A 90 2.21 11.56 4.13
CA TYR A 90 2.46 10.98 2.81
C TYR A 90 1.28 11.20 1.86
N ARG A 91 0.04 11.14 2.36
CA ARG A 91 -1.15 11.41 1.55
C ARG A 91 -1.22 12.87 1.08
N VAL A 92 -0.83 13.83 1.92
CA VAL A 92 -0.72 15.24 1.52
C VAL A 92 0.31 15.38 0.40
N THR A 93 1.50 14.83 0.58
CA THR A 93 2.56 14.83 -0.44
C THR A 93 2.13 14.15 -1.74
N TYR A 94 1.43 13.02 -1.66
CA TYR A 94 0.85 12.34 -2.83
C TYR A 94 -0.07 13.26 -3.62
N ASN A 95 -0.96 13.99 -2.93
CA ASN A 95 -1.91 14.88 -3.58
C ASN A 95 -1.19 16.04 -4.31
N GLU A 96 -0.15 16.60 -3.71
CA GLU A 96 0.70 17.63 -4.31
C GLU A 96 1.42 17.11 -5.56
N LEU A 97 2.13 15.98 -5.44
CA LEU A 97 2.83 15.33 -6.56
C LEU A 97 1.88 14.92 -7.68
N SER A 98 0.70 14.40 -7.34
CA SER A 98 -0.32 13.97 -8.32
C SER A 98 -0.90 15.16 -9.09
N HIS A 99 -1.08 16.30 -8.42
CA HIS A 99 -1.53 17.55 -9.03
C HIS A 99 -0.45 18.14 -9.94
N GLU A 100 0.79 18.22 -9.48
CA GLU A 100 1.94 18.68 -10.27
C GLU A 100 2.15 17.82 -11.51
N LEU A 101 2.18 16.49 -11.35
CA LEU A 101 2.32 15.55 -12.45
C LEU A 101 1.20 15.74 -13.48
N MET A 102 -0.03 16.07 -13.06
CA MET A 102 -1.15 16.27 -13.99
C MET A 102 -0.97 17.50 -14.86
N ALA A 103 -0.47 18.59 -14.27
CA ALA A 103 -0.13 19.78 -15.04
C ALA A 103 0.94 19.47 -16.10
N LEU A 104 2.02 18.79 -15.69
CA LEU A 104 3.12 18.41 -16.57
C LEU A 104 2.70 17.43 -17.68
N GLU A 105 1.81 16.49 -17.38
CA GLU A 105 1.24 15.56 -18.37
C GLU A 105 0.43 16.29 -19.44
N LEU A 106 -0.41 17.25 -19.04
CA LEU A 106 -1.24 18.04 -19.95
C LEU A 106 -0.40 18.94 -20.87
N GLU A 107 0.76 19.39 -20.41
CA GLU A 107 1.73 20.18 -21.18
C GLU A 107 2.70 19.31 -22.00
N GLY A 108 2.83 18.02 -21.64
CA GLY A 108 3.78 17.10 -22.23
C GLY A 108 5.23 17.41 -21.84
N ARG A 109 5.47 17.70 -20.55
CA ARG A 109 6.78 18.07 -19.97
C ARG A 109 7.21 17.18 -18.81
N VAL A 110 6.65 15.98 -18.68
CA VAL A 110 6.97 15.05 -17.60
C VAL A 110 8.42 14.57 -17.75
N LEU A 111 9.21 14.76 -16.70
CA LEU A 111 10.56 14.19 -16.56
C LEU A 111 10.53 12.95 -15.65
N PRO A 112 11.48 12.01 -15.81
CA PRO A 112 11.59 10.79 -15.01
C PRO A 112 11.46 10.94 -13.52
N TYR A 113 12.12 11.96 -12.93
CA TYR A 113 12.08 12.15 -11.48
C TYR A 113 10.67 12.43 -10.97
N HIS A 114 9.79 13.07 -11.75
CA HIS A 114 8.40 13.27 -11.34
C HIS A 114 7.65 11.94 -11.19
N VAL A 115 7.90 11.01 -12.12
CA VAL A 115 7.31 9.66 -12.09
C VAL A 115 7.91 8.83 -10.96
N ALA A 116 9.23 8.90 -10.78
CA ALA A 116 9.91 8.21 -9.68
C ALA A 116 9.44 8.70 -8.31
N ASN A 117 9.36 10.01 -8.08
CA ASN A 117 8.96 10.60 -6.81
C ASN A 117 7.53 10.19 -6.41
N ILE A 118 6.58 10.21 -7.34
CA ILE A 118 5.21 9.80 -7.02
C ILE A 118 5.10 8.30 -6.76
N LEU A 119 5.83 7.45 -7.52
CA LEU A 119 5.84 6.01 -7.30
C LEU A 119 6.50 5.65 -5.96
N GLN A 120 7.58 6.32 -5.60
CA GLN A 120 8.20 6.20 -4.29
C GLN A 120 7.23 6.55 -3.16
N ASN A 121 6.53 7.69 -3.29
CA ASN A 121 5.57 8.11 -2.27
C ASN A 121 4.38 7.15 -2.16
N ILE A 122 3.92 6.56 -3.27
CA ILE A 122 2.93 5.48 -3.26
C ILE A 122 3.44 4.26 -2.48
N VAL A 123 4.69 3.84 -2.70
CA VAL A 123 5.29 2.72 -1.96
C VAL A 123 5.32 3.00 -0.46
N GLN A 124 5.73 4.20 -0.05
CA GLN A 124 5.71 4.63 1.35
C GLN A 124 4.31 4.54 1.98
N ILE A 125 3.27 4.93 1.24
CA ILE A 125 1.86 4.82 1.66
C ILE A 125 1.47 3.34 1.85
N LEU A 126 1.77 2.49 0.88
CA LEU A 126 1.41 1.06 0.92
C LEU A 126 2.12 0.30 2.05
N ASP A 127 3.41 0.59 2.27
CA ASP A 127 4.17 -0.07 3.33
C ASP A 127 3.72 0.38 4.72
N THR A 128 3.36 1.66 4.87
CA THR A 128 2.79 2.18 6.11
C THR A 128 1.40 1.59 6.38
N GLU A 129 0.55 1.41 5.35
CA GLU A 129 -0.73 0.70 5.46
C GLU A 129 -0.51 -0.72 6.01
N GLU A 130 0.44 -1.46 5.45
CA GLU A 130 0.75 -2.83 5.86
C GLU A 130 1.28 -2.90 7.30
N GLU A 131 2.10 -1.94 7.72
CA GLU A 131 2.55 -1.83 9.10
C GLU A 131 1.40 -1.58 10.07
N ILE A 132 0.48 -0.66 9.75
CA ILE A 132 -0.70 -0.39 10.57
C ILE A 132 -1.59 -1.63 10.66
N GLN A 133 -1.80 -2.34 9.55
CA GLN A 133 -2.58 -3.58 9.52
C GLN A 133 -1.97 -4.66 10.41
N ARG A 134 -0.63 -4.76 10.50
CA ARG A 134 0.02 -5.66 11.46
C ARG A 134 -0.26 -5.28 12.92
N LEU A 135 -0.21 -3.99 13.25
CA LEU A 135 -0.53 -3.50 14.59
C LEU A 135 -2.01 -3.75 14.97
N PHE A 136 -2.91 -3.64 13.99
CA PHE A 136 -4.33 -3.92 14.13
C PHE A 136 -4.64 -5.36 14.54
N VAL A 137 -3.83 -6.34 14.11
CA VAL A 137 -4.02 -7.74 14.53
C VAL A 137 -3.89 -7.88 16.05
N GLU A 138 -2.90 -7.22 16.66
CA GLU A 138 -2.69 -7.27 18.11
C GLU A 138 -3.66 -6.38 18.89
N LEU A 139 -4.07 -5.25 18.30
CA LEU A 139 -5.00 -4.29 18.92
C LEU A 139 -6.44 -4.83 19.01
N GLY A 140 -6.81 -5.80 18.18
CA GLY A 140 -8.10 -6.50 18.27
C GLY A 140 -9.30 -5.56 18.08
N GLU A 141 -10.22 -5.51 19.05
CA GLU A 141 -11.43 -4.69 18.95
C GLU A 141 -11.16 -3.17 19.10
N GLU A 142 -10.07 -2.79 19.76
CA GLU A 142 -9.72 -1.39 20.03
C GLU A 142 -9.30 -0.61 18.76
N ARG A 143 -9.13 -1.30 17.62
CA ARG A 143 -8.73 -0.70 16.34
C ARG A 143 -9.85 -0.01 15.57
N LYS A 144 -11.11 -0.20 15.96
CA LYS A 144 -12.28 0.14 15.12
C LYS A 144 -12.29 1.58 14.60
N LEU A 145 -11.90 2.55 15.42
CA LEU A 145 -11.87 3.96 15.02
C LEU A 145 -10.70 4.28 14.09
N THR A 146 -9.51 3.74 14.38
CA THR A 146 -8.29 3.97 13.61
C THR A 146 -8.33 3.23 12.27
N GLU A 147 -9.02 2.10 12.19
CA GLU A 147 -9.28 1.36 10.95
C GLU A 147 -10.12 2.18 9.96
N LEU A 148 -11.18 2.85 10.43
CA LEU A 148 -11.97 3.75 9.57
C LEU A 148 -11.12 4.90 9.00
N LEU A 149 -10.22 5.47 9.80
CA LEU A 149 -9.31 6.51 9.35
C LEU A 149 -8.33 5.96 8.29
N LEU A 150 -7.76 4.77 8.52
CA LEU A 150 -6.91 4.10 7.54
C LEU A 150 -7.65 3.88 6.21
N GLU A 151 -8.86 3.34 6.25
CA GLU A 151 -9.67 3.11 5.06
C GLU A 151 -9.88 4.40 4.28
N TRP A 152 -10.27 5.50 4.95
CA TRP A 152 -10.43 6.80 4.34
C TRP A 152 -9.13 7.33 3.72
N LEU A 153 -8.01 7.19 4.45
CA LEU A 153 -6.67 7.54 3.97
C LEU A 153 -6.16 6.66 2.84
N MET A 154 -6.78 5.52 2.53
CA MET A 154 -6.38 4.64 1.43
C MET A 154 -7.29 4.69 0.20
N VAL A 155 -8.45 5.36 0.29
CA VAL A 155 -9.41 5.50 -0.84
C VAL A 155 -8.71 5.97 -2.11
N GLY A 156 -8.82 5.18 -3.18
CA GLY A 156 -8.32 5.53 -4.51
C GLY A 156 -6.80 5.41 -4.70
N VAL A 157 -6.01 5.14 -3.65
CA VAL A 157 -4.53 5.09 -3.77
C VAL A 157 -4.11 3.97 -4.72
N LYS A 158 -4.63 2.76 -4.49
CA LYS A 158 -4.24 1.56 -5.24
C LYS A 158 -4.64 1.67 -6.70
N GLU A 159 -5.85 2.16 -6.97
CA GLU A 159 -6.31 2.38 -8.35
C GLU A 159 -5.47 3.44 -9.06
N GLN A 160 -5.16 4.57 -8.42
CA GLN A 160 -4.35 5.61 -9.03
C GLN A 160 -2.90 5.18 -9.25
N ALA A 161 -2.33 4.39 -8.34
CA ALA A 161 -1.01 3.80 -8.50
C ALA A 161 -0.94 2.94 -9.77
N GLU A 162 -1.94 2.09 -10.00
CA GLU A 162 -2.03 1.30 -11.23
C GLU A 162 -2.13 2.19 -12.49
N LEU A 163 -2.90 3.29 -12.43
CA LEU A 163 -3.04 4.20 -13.57
C LEU A 163 -1.73 4.92 -13.90
N ILE A 164 -0.99 5.39 -12.89
CA ILE A 164 0.33 6.02 -13.07
C ILE A 164 1.28 5.03 -13.73
N VAL A 165 1.34 3.79 -13.24
CA VAL A 165 2.18 2.76 -13.85
C VAL A 165 1.74 2.46 -15.29
N ARG A 166 0.44 2.32 -15.56
CA ARG A 166 -0.07 2.12 -16.93
C ARG A 166 0.35 3.24 -17.88
N ASP A 167 0.41 4.48 -17.39
CA ASP A 167 0.77 5.67 -18.16
C ASP A 167 2.24 5.72 -18.55
N PHE A 168 3.14 5.23 -17.70
CA PHE A 168 4.58 5.38 -17.90
C PHE A 168 5.34 4.06 -18.12
N GLN A 169 4.73 2.89 -17.94
CA GLN A 169 5.41 1.60 -18.18
C GLN A 169 5.70 1.37 -19.67
N VAL A 170 6.91 0.91 -19.98
CA VAL A 170 7.30 0.48 -21.33
C VAL A 170 7.15 -1.02 -21.48
N ASN A 171 7.42 -1.77 -20.41
CA ASN A 171 7.28 -3.23 -20.42
C ASN A 171 5.80 -3.67 -20.47
N ARG A 172 5.60 -5.00 -20.60
CA ARG A 172 4.27 -5.64 -20.64
C ARG A 172 3.88 -6.31 -19.32
N LYS A 173 4.58 -6.00 -18.23
CA LYS A 173 4.24 -6.56 -16.90
C LYS A 173 2.91 -5.98 -16.43
N SER A 174 2.27 -6.66 -15.48
CA SER A 174 1.08 -6.11 -14.85
C SER A 174 1.47 -4.92 -13.96
N PRO A 175 0.66 -3.85 -13.89
CA PRO A 175 0.95 -2.70 -13.03
C PRO A 175 1.16 -3.09 -11.56
N LYS A 176 0.39 -4.06 -11.06
CA LYS A 176 0.54 -4.61 -9.72
C LYS A 176 1.91 -5.26 -9.51
N THR A 177 2.39 -6.03 -10.49
CA THR A 177 3.72 -6.64 -10.43
C THR A 177 4.82 -5.59 -10.37
N ILE A 178 4.71 -4.52 -11.16
CA ILE A 178 5.67 -3.41 -11.15
C ILE A 178 5.67 -2.72 -9.78
N ILE A 179 4.50 -2.41 -9.22
CA ILE A 179 4.40 -1.79 -7.89
C ILE A 179 5.10 -2.69 -6.84
N GLU A 180 4.82 -3.99 -6.85
CA GLU A 180 5.47 -4.94 -5.94
C GLU A 180 6.99 -5.09 -6.15
N GLU A 181 7.48 -4.98 -7.40
CA GLU A 181 8.91 -4.95 -7.67
C GLU A 181 9.56 -3.68 -7.10
N ILE A 182 8.91 -2.51 -7.21
CA ILE A 182 9.39 -1.25 -6.62
C ILE A 182 9.37 -1.35 -5.08
N ARG A 183 8.31 -1.92 -4.48
CA ARG A 183 8.19 -2.13 -3.01
C ARG A 183 9.28 -3.03 -2.44
N ARG A 184 9.87 -3.91 -3.25
CA ARG A 184 10.95 -4.81 -2.82
C ARG A 184 12.34 -4.19 -2.91
N LEU A 185 12.46 -2.98 -3.47
CA LEU A 185 13.74 -2.28 -3.48
C LEU A 185 14.20 -1.99 -2.05
N PRO A 186 15.50 -2.11 -1.76
CA PRO A 186 16.02 -1.61 -0.50
C PRO A 186 15.86 -0.09 -0.40
N PRO A 187 15.81 0.50 0.80
CA PRO A 187 15.52 1.92 1.00
C PRO A 187 16.44 2.87 0.19
N GLU A 188 17.71 2.51 0.04
CA GLU A 188 18.69 3.25 -0.76
C GLU A 188 18.37 3.25 -2.25
N ASP A 189 17.90 2.13 -2.81
CA ASP A 189 17.57 2.00 -4.22
C ASP A 189 16.20 2.62 -4.54
N LEU A 190 15.28 2.64 -3.57
CA LEU A 190 13.97 3.29 -3.72
C LEU A 190 14.10 4.81 -3.95
N LEU A 191 15.20 5.43 -3.52
CA LEU A 191 15.52 6.83 -3.78
C LEU A 191 16.11 7.07 -5.17
N SER A 192 16.50 6.00 -5.89
CA SER A 192 17.09 6.11 -7.22
C SER A 192 16.03 6.16 -8.31
N THR A 193 15.99 7.29 -9.02
CA THR A 193 15.12 7.45 -10.22
C THR A 193 15.47 6.41 -11.29
N GLU A 194 16.75 6.09 -11.46
CA GLU A 194 17.23 5.11 -12.45
C GLU A 194 16.66 3.71 -12.18
N LYS A 195 16.69 3.27 -10.91
CA LYS A 195 16.17 1.95 -10.51
C LYS A 195 14.67 1.82 -10.75
N ILE A 196 13.90 2.87 -10.44
CA ILE A 196 12.46 2.89 -10.68
C ILE A 196 12.17 2.84 -12.20
N LEU A 197 12.93 3.59 -13.01
CA LEU A 197 12.80 3.55 -14.47
C LEU A 197 13.14 2.18 -15.06
N GLU A 198 14.19 1.52 -14.57
CA GLU A 198 14.58 0.18 -14.99
C GLU A 198 13.43 -0.81 -14.77
N ILE A 199 12.76 -0.75 -13.61
CA ILE A 199 11.59 -1.58 -13.28
C ILE A 199 10.40 -1.26 -14.21
N LEU A 200 10.21 0.00 -14.60
CA LEU A 200 9.21 0.40 -15.59
C LEU A 200 9.54 -0.08 -17.03
N GLY A 201 10.74 -0.60 -17.25
CA GLY A 201 11.22 -1.16 -18.51
C GLY A 201 11.95 -0.16 -19.41
N TYR A 202 12.44 0.94 -18.86
CA TYR A 202 13.33 1.84 -19.58
C TYR A 202 14.77 1.34 -19.53
N GLU A 203 15.55 1.68 -20.56
CA GLU A 203 16.99 1.40 -20.58
C GLU A 203 17.72 2.36 -19.62
N SER A 204 18.65 1.81 -18.83
CA SER A 204 19.46 2.60 -17.91
C SER A 204 20.49 3.42 -18.67
N SER A 205 20.24 4.72 -18.83
CA SER A 205 21.23 5.68 -19.34
C SER A 205 21.04 7.05 -18.70
N GLU A 206 22.14 7.79 -18.51
CA GLU A 206 22.08 9.16 -17.96
C GLU A 206 21.23 10.09 -18.84
N GLU A 207 21.29 9.93 -20.17
CA GLU A 207 20.47 10.70 -21.12
C GLU A 207 18.96 10.48 -20.94
N MET A 208 18.55 9.32 -20.41
CA MET A 208 17.14 9.05 -20.16
C MET A 208 16.58 9.87 -19.00
N LEU A 209 17.41 10.31 -18.05
CA LEU A 209 16.98 11.10 -16.89
C LEU A 209 16.48 12.50 -17.27
N ASP A 210 16.99 13.07 -18.36
CA ASP A 210 16.60 14.39 -18.87
C ASP A 210 15.55 14.33 -19.98
N ARG A 211 15.15 13.12 -20.41
CA ARG A 211 14.23 12.93 -21.51
C ARG A 211 12.77 13.06 -21.05
N VAL A 212 11.98 13.83 -21.80
CA VAL A 212 10.54 13.91 -21.57
C VAL A 212 9.87 12.55 -21.80
N LEU A 213 9.15 12.08 -20.77
CA LEU A 213 8.37 10.85 -20.80
C LEU A 213 6.93 11.12 -21.29
N PRO A 214 6.47 10.46 -22.36
CA PRO A 214 5.10 10.61 -22.82
C PRO A 214 4.13 9.82 -21.94
N SER A 215 3.19 10.50 -21.27
CA SER A 215 2.06 9.83 -20.63
C SER A 215 1.10 9.27 -21.68
N ARG A 216 0.59 8.05 -21.45
CA ARG A 216 -0.43 7.41 -22.31
C ARG A 216 -1.81 8.05 -22.16
N GLY A 217 -2.14 8.52 -20.96
CA GLY A 217 -3.35 9.28 -20.65
C GLY A 217 -4.43 8.54 -19.85
N TYR A 218 -4.17 7.32 -19.36
CA TYR A 218 -5.07 6.56 -18.50
C TYR A 218 -5.54 7.37 -17.29
N ARG A 219 -4.60 8.00 -16.57
CA ARG A 219 -4.89 8.77 -15.38
C ARG A 219 -5.72 10.01 -15.68
N VAL A 220 -5.32 10.81 -16.67
CA VAL A 220 -6.03 12.03 -17.06
C VAL A 220 -7.44 11.72 -17.58
N LEU A 221 -7.59 10.66 -18.38
CA LEU A 221 -8.90 10.24 -18.89
C LEU A 221 -9.81 9.70 -17.77
N SER A 222 -9.26 9.04 -16.75
CA SER A 222 -10.03 8.55 -15.61
C SER A 222 -10.71 9.66 -14.79
N GLN A 223 -10.20 10.90 -14.88
CA GLN A 223 -10.80 12.08 -14.25
C GLN A 223 -12.07 12.56 -14.96
N ILE A 224 -12.36 12.05 -16.16
CA ILE A 224 -13.57 12.40 -16.92
C ILE A 224 -14.75 11.60 -16.33
N PRO A 225 -15.78 12.26 -15.77
CA PRO A 225 -16.87 11.57 -15.12
C PRO A 225 -17.60 10.60 -16.06
N ARG A 226 -17.90 9.39 -15.56
CA ARG A 226 -18.65 8.34 -16.27
C ARG A 226 -17.98 7.82 -17.54
N LEU A 227 -16.65 7.93 -17.66
CA LEU A 227 -15.89 7.29 -18.73
C LEU A 227 -15.44 5.88 -18.31
N PRO A 228 -15.95 4.79 -18.92
CA PRO A 228 -15.56 3.43 -18.54
C PRO A 228 -14.11 3.11 -18.91
N MET A 229 -13.44 2.29 -18.10
CA MET A 229 -12.03 1.91 -18.32
C MET A 229 -11.78 1.26 -19.69
N ALA A 230 -12.72 0.45 -20.19
CA ALA A 230 -12.60 -0.14 -21.54
C ALA A 230 -12.48 0.92 -22.64
N VAL A 231 -13.21 2.04 -22.52
CA VAL A 231 -13.10 3.15 -23.50
C VAL A 231 -11.77 3.88 -23.36
N ILE A 232 -11.25 4.00 -22.14
CA ILE A 232 -9.92 4.58 -21.91
C ILE A 232 -8.85 3.71 -22.56
N GLU A 233 -8.92 2.39 -22.39
CA GLU A 233 -8.02 1.43 -23.04
C GLU A 233 -8.10 1.54 -24.57
N ASP A 234 -9.30 1.59 -25.15
CA ASP A 234 -9.48 1.76 -26.60
C ASP A 234 -8.87 3.07 -27.12
N LEU A 235 -9.06 4.19 -26.40
CA LEU A 235 -8.46 5.49 -26.75
C LEU A 235 -6.94 5.46 -26.69
N VAL A 236 -6.39 4.93 -25.60
CA VAL A 236 -4.93 4.83 -25.44
C VAL A 236 -4.33 3.93 -26.51
N ASN A 237 -4.98 2.82 -26.84
CA ASN A 237 -4.51 1.93 -27.91
C ASN A 237 -4.55 2.59 -29.29
N ALA A 238 -5.56 3.44 -29.56
CA ALA A 238 -5.70 4.13 -30.84
C ALA A 238 -4.71 5.29 -31.02
N PHE A 239 -4.49 6.10 -29.98
CA PHE A 239 -3.70 7.33 -30.07
C PHE A 239 -2.28 7.22 -29.51
N GLY A 240 -2.01 6.21 -28.67
CA GLY A 240 -0.71 5.91 -28.05
C GLY A 240 -0.29 6.86 -26.92
N THR A 241 -0.55 8.17 -27.05
CA THR A 241 -0.12 9.19 -26.08
C THR A 241 -1.22 10.18 -25.74
N LEU A 242 -1.20 10.71 -24.53
CA LEU A 242 -2.11 11.76 -24.07
C LEU A 242 -2.05 13.00 -24.98
N ARG A 243 -0.85 13.36 -25.45
CA ARG A 243 -0.66 14.51 -26.34
C ARG A 243 -1.39 14.33 -27.68
N ALA A 244 -1.40 13.11 -28.22
CA ALA A 244 -2.17 12.79 -29.43
C ALA A 244 -3.68 12.89 -29.16
N ILE A 245 -4.15 12.33 -28.05
CA ILE A 245 -5.56 12.40 -27.63
C ILE A 245 -6.02 13.85 -27.45
N LEU A 246 -5.20 14.70 -26.83
CA LEU A 246 -5.49 16.12 -26.64
C LEU A 246 -5.62 16.90 -27.95
N ARG A 247 -4.98 16.45 -29.04
CA ARG A 247 -5.04 17.07 -30.36
C ARG A 247 -6.18 16.52 -31.22
N ALA A 248 -6.57 15.25 -31.03
CA ALA A 248 -7.55 14.51 -31.81
C ALA A 248 -8.96 15.14 -31.85
N THR A 249 -9.47 15.54 -33.02
CA THR A 249 -10.80 16.16 -33.18
C THR A 249 -11.95 15.24 -32.74
N GLU A 250 -13.16 15.77 -32.57
CA GLU A 250 -14.32 14.92 -32.25
C GLU A 250 -14.55 13.83 -33.31
N LYS A 251 -14.22 14.12 -34.58
CA LYS A 251 -14.29 13.14 -35.67
C LYS A 251 -13.28 12.01 -35.46
N ASP A 252 -12.03 12.36 -35.17
CA ASP A 252 -10.96 11.39 -34.91
C ASP A 252 -11.31 10.49 -33.73
N LEU A 253 -11.94 11.04 -32.67
CA LEU A 253 -12.38 10.24 -31.52
C LEU A 253 -13.51 9.26 -31.87
N MET A 254 -14.39 9.61 -32.82
CA MET A 254 -15.48 8.73 -33.27
C MET A 254 -15.00 7.58 -34.15
N GLU A 255 -13.79 7.65 -34.70
CA GLU A 255 -13.19 6.53 -35.45
C GLU A 255 -12.79 5.37 -34.51
N VAL A 256 -12.63 5.65 -33.21
CA VAL A 256 -12.36 4.62 -32.21
C VAL A 256 -13.63 3.83 -31.92
N LYS A 257 -13.51 2.50 -32.00
CA LYS A 257 -14.62 1.56 -31.79
C LYS A 257 -15.32 1.85 -30.46
N GLY A 258 -16.64 1.99 -30.51
CA GLY A 258 -17.47 2.19 -29.31
C GLY A 258 -17.59 3.64 -28.84
N ILE A 259 -17.02 4.63 -29.55
CA ILE A 259 -17.18 6.04 -29.22
C ILE A 259 -18.23 6.69 -30.15
N ALA A 260 -19.43 6.89 -29.62
CA ALA A 260 -20.47 7.68 -30.29
C ALA A 260 -20.23 9.19 -30.12
N GLU A 261 -20.87 10.00 -30.95
CA GLU A 261 -20.75 11.47 -30.98
C GLU A 261 -20.93 12.12 -29.60
N VAL A 262 -21.95 11.69 -28.85
CA VAL A 262 -22.23 12.20 -27.49
C VAL A 262 -21.04 11.97 -26.55
N ARG A 263 -20.37 10.82 -26.68
CA ARG A 263 -19.20 10.47 -25.85
C ARG A 263 -17.96 11.21 -26.31
N ALA A 264 -17.72 11.35 -27.62
CA ALA A 264 -16.63 12.15 -28.16
C ALA A 264 -16.70 13.61 -27.68
N ARG A 265 -17.90 14.21 -27.73
CA ARG A 265 -18.18 15.55 -27.18
C ARG A 265 -17.90 15.62 -25.67
N ALA A 266 -18.35 14.63 -24.90
CA ALA A 266 -18.12 14.58 -23.46
C ALA A 266 -16.62 14.47 -23.11
N ILE A 267 -15.85 13.64 -23.84
CA ILE A 267 -14.40 13.51 -23.67
C ILE A 267 -13.70 14.83 -23.97
N ARG A 268 -14.03 15.48 -25.11
CA ARG A 268 -13.45 16.79 -25.46
C ARG A 268 -13.76 17.86 -24.44
N ALA A 269 -15.01 17.95 -23.99
CA ALA A 269 -15.42 18.89 -22.95
C ALA A 269 -14.68 18.62 -21.62
N GLY A 270 -14.52 17.35 -21.23
CA GLY A 270 -13.77 16.94 -20.05
C GLY A 270 -12.30 17.34 -20.10
N LEU A 271 -11.61 17.03 -21.21
CA LEU A 271 -10.21 17.41 -21.42
C LEU A 271 -10.01 18.93 -21.44
N ARG A 272 -10.94 19.67 -22.05
CA ARG A 272 -10.91 21.15 -22.05
C ARG A 272 -11.08 21.71 -20.65
N ARG A 273 -12.01 21.16 -19.86
CA ARG A 273 -12.22 21.56 -18.46
C ARG A 273 -10.98 21.30 -17.61
N LEU A 274 -10.34 20.14 -17.76
CA LEU A 274 -9.09 19.82 -17.06
C LEU A 274 -8.01 20.84 -17.41
N LYS A 275 -7.74 21.08 -18.70
CA LYS A 275 -6.79 22.12 -19.14
C LYS A 275 -7.06 23.50 -18.53
N SER A 276 -8.33 23.94 -18.52
CA SER A 276 -8.68 25.23 -17.92
C SER A 276 -8.47 25.28 -16.40
N THR A 277 -8.68 24.16 -15.71
CA THR A 277 -8.51 24.06 -14.25
C THR A 277 -7.04 24.24 -13.87
N PHE A 278 -6.13 23.70 -14.68
CA PHE A 278 -4.68 23.84 -14.50
C PHE A 278 -4.10 25.12 -15.14
N GLY A 279 -4.94 26.01 -15.69
CA GLY A 279 -4.47 27.24 -16.34
C GLY A 279 -3.67 27.01 -17.64
N ILE A 280 -3.74 25.81 -18.22
CA ILE A 280 -2.98 25.41 -19.40
C ILE A 280 -3.77 25.81 -20.65
N GLY A 281 -3.24 26.76 -21.42
CA GLY A 281 -3.81 27.21 -22.69
C GLY A 281 -4.69 28.46 -22.61
N ARG A 282 -4.17 29.54 -21.98
CA ARG A 282 -4.44 30.88 -22.48
C ARG A 282 -3.46 31.21 -23.60
#